data_AF-A0A2Z4LLX2-F1
#
_entry.id   AF-A0A2Z4LLX2-F1
#
_cell.length_a   1.000
_cell.length_b   1.000
_cell.length_c   1.000
_cell.angle_alpha   90.00
_cell.angle_beta   90.00
_cell.angle_gamma   90.00
#
_symmetry.space_group_name_H-M   'P 1'
#
loop_
_entity.id
_entity.type
_entity.pdbx_description
1 polymer ?
#
loop_
_entity_poly.entity_id
_entity_poly.type
_entity_poly.pdbx_seq_one_letter_code
_entity_poly.pdbx_strand_id
1 'polypeptide(L)'
;MIYLNTTTDSTTQPAPSPVAPVPSTEQTSSIPYTTFALIALFVMIASYLIVKWIINFKRSIDKTKSTLKHELVTRYVQGFNWKSSAILNIIIINVLSITVVLFGIIYLAKKYEKPLSSAALSGFYGSIAIGLLLLIIFWISYIILFINGFKDAQYHHKKDLEAELKAIKNSLNINNYDHPELIKLDIEKIKAENPLGTKVIAKFIYQYNHLQEQKLEKQYLTYLDQIFKINLFLESLEAMEKSEKQNIEKIENQENETKEVVEQKSDTELTKLEKEIIWMERADRKVTIIKEANKLEKSLSKEEIQKRYEEYLYTIRNEDPLHANVQRNSWLTYRDSDIEDLFYNPNSYVIYSIDNGQTSLELSYKNFIIYYKDLLIKKFYSTK
;
A
#
# COMPACT_ATOMS: atom_id res chain seq x y z
N MET A 1 -16.47 82.50 -83.22
CA MET A 1 -15.50 83.28 -82.42
C MET A 1 -14.18 82.54 -82.45
N ILE A 2 -13.16 83.20 -82.96
CA ILE A 2 -11.74 82.78 -82.99
C ILE A 2 -11.13 83.08 -81.62
N TYR A 3 -10.20 82.23 -81.16
CA TYR A 3 -8.87 82.48 -80.53
C TYR A 3 -8.39 81.11 -79.97
N LEU A 4 -7.39 80.45 -80.56
CA LEU A 4 -5.94 80.45 -80.20
C LEU A 4 -5.73 79.94 -78.76
N ASN A 5 -4.82 79.02 -78.40
CA ASN A 5 -3.53 78.66 -78.97
C ASN A 5 -3.03 77.31 -78.38
N THR A 6 -2.00 76.76 -79.01
CA THR A 6 -1.08 75.66 -78.65
C THR A 6 -0.68 75.59 -77.16
N THR A 7 -0.26 74.47 -76.56
CA THR A 7 1.03 73.78 -76.78
C THR A 7 1.07 72.45 -76.01
N THR A 8 1.81 71.49 -76.54
CA THR A 8 2.20 70.18 -75.98
C THR A 8 2.98 70.29 -74.67
N ASP A 9 2.66 69.43 -73.70
CA ASP A 9 3.65 68.84 -72.79
C ASP A 9 3.27 67.40 -72.45
N SER A 10 4.03 66.47 -73.00
CA SER A 10 3.96 65.04 -72.69
C SER A 10 4.84 64.77 -71.46
N THR A 11 4.29 64.94 -70.27
CA THR A 11 4.88 64.36 -69.05
C THR A 11 4.14 63.07 -68.73
N THR A 12 4.73 61.96 -69.15
CA THR A 12 4.35 60.62 -68.74
C THR A 12 4.49 60.53 -67.22
N GLN A 13 3.38 60.67 -66.48
CA GLN A 13 3.35 60.30 -65.08
C GLN A 13 3.65 58.80 -64.99
N PRO A 14 4.69 58.37 -64.25
CA PRO A 14 4.86 56.95 -63.98
C PRO A 14 3.62 56.47 -63.21
N ALA A 15 3.06 55.34 -63.67
CA ALA A 15 1.98 54.64 -62.98
C ALA A 15 2.33 54.51 -61.48
N PRO A 16 1.36 54.68 -60.57
CA PRO A 16 1.63 54.50 -59.15
C PRO A 16 2.23 53.12 -58.94
N SER A 17 3.44 53.09 -58.37
CA SER A 17 4.10 51.85 -57.95
C SER A 17 3.09 50.98 -57.19
N PRO A 18 3.05 49.67 -57.42
CA PRO A 18 2.18 48.80 -56.63
C PRO A 18 2.56 49.01 -55.17
N VAL A 19 1.61 49.53 -54.39
CA VAL A 19 1.74 49.55 -52.93
C VAL A 19 1.98 48.11 -52.54
N ALA A 20 3.18 47.82 -52.03
CA ALA A 20 3.54 46.51 -51.54
C ALA A 20 2.41 46.04 -50.61
N PRO A 21 1.93 44.79 -50.75
CA PRO A 21 0.93 44.28 -49.82
C PRO A 21 1.48 44.47 -48.41
N VAL A 22 0.77 45.27 -47.60
CA VAL A 22 1.03 45.36 -46.17
C VAL A 22 1.07 43.92 -45.68
N PRO A 23 2.15 43.45 -45.04
CA PRO A 23 2.20 42.09 -44.55
C PRO A 23 1.00 41.93 -43.63
N SER A 24 0.07 41.06 -44.01
CA SER A 24 -1.04 40.67 -43.15
C SER A 24 -0.42 40.24 -41.84
N THR A 25 -0.65 41.01 -40.78
CA THR A 25 -0.23 40.67 -39.43
C THR A 25 -0.78 39.28 -39.18
N GLU A 26 0.09 38.25 -39.22
CA GLU A 26 -0.27 36.90 -38.85
C GLU A 26 -0.83 37.00 -37.43
N GLN A 27 -2.15 36.89 -37.29
CA GLN A 27 -2.77 36.81 -35.98
C GLN A 27 -2.36 35.47 -35.38
N THR A 28 -1.20 35.42 -34.76
CA THR A 28 -0.76 34.32 -33.93
C THR A 28 -1.81 34.13 -32.85
N SER A 29 -2.49 32.99 -32.85
CA SER A 29 -3.42 32.64 -31.79
C SER A 29 -2.64 32.54 -30.48
N SER A 30 -2.98 33.36 -29.49
CA SER A 30 -2.47 33.16 -28.13
C SER A 30 -3.07 31.87 -27.60
N ILE A 31 -2.26 30.83 -27.46
CA ILE A 31 -2.68 29.64 -26.72
C ILE A 31 -3.02 30.09 -25.30
N PRO A 32 -4.18 29.70 -24.77
CA PRO A 32 -4.51 30.09 -23.41
C PRO A 32 -3.50 29.47 -22.46
N TYR A 33 -2.88 30.29 -21.60
CA TYR A 33 -1.89 29.89 -20.60
C TYR A 33 -2.34 28.69 -19.75
N THR A 34 -3.65 28.49 -19.62
CA THR A 34 -4.28 27.34 -18.97
C THR A 34 -3.87 25.99 -19.59
N THR A 35 -3.60 25.94 -20.90
CA THR A 35 -3.16 24.69 -21.58
C THR A 35 -1.77 24.28 -21.13
N PHE A 36 -0.82 25.23 -21.10
CA PHE A 36 0.53 24.97 -20.61
C PHE A 36 0.55 24.65 -19.11
N ALA A 37 -0.27 25.35 -18.33
CA ALA A 37 -0.44 25.06 -16.90
C ALA A 37 -0.98 23.63 -16.67
N LEU A 38 -1.94 23.17 -17.47
CA LEU A 38 -2.51 21.82 -17.36
C LEU A 38 -1.53 20.73 -17.79
N ILE A 39 -0.77 20.95 -18.87
CA ILE A 39 0.32 20.04 -19.28
C ILE A 39 1.37 19.95 -18.17
N ALA A 40 1.80 21.09 -17.63
CA ALA A 40 2.78 21.13 -16.53
C ALA A 40 2.25 20.39 -15.29
N LEU A 41 0.97 20.58 -14.94
CA LEU A 41 0.32 19.87 -13.84
C LEU A 41 0.34 18.35 -14.06
N PHE A 42 -0.02 17.87 -15.25
CA PHE A 42 -0.01 16.44 -15.55
C PHE A 42 1.40 15.85 -15.55
N VAL A 43 2.39 16.58 -16.05
CA VAL A 43 3.81 16.17 -15.95
C VAL A 43 4.23 16.07 -14.49
N MET A 44 3.89 17.04 -13.64
CA MET A 44 4.22 17.00 -12.21
C MET A 44 3.56 15.81 -11.50
N ILE A 45 2.25 15.60 -11.73
CA ILE A 45 1.51 14.48 -11.12
C ILE A 45 2.09 13.14 -11.60
N ALA A 46 2.29 12.96 -12.91
CA ALA A 46 2.84 11.72 -13.46
C ALA A 46 4.24 11.44 -12.91
N SER A 47 5.11 12.46 -12.83
CA SER A 47 6.46 12.33 -12.27
C SER A 47 6.42 11.93 -10.80
N TYR A 48 5.57 12.57 -9.99
CA TYR A 48 5.37 12.20 -8.59
C TYR A 48 4.92 10.75 -8.44
N LEU A 49 3.94 10.32 -9.23
CA LEU A 49 3.46 8.94 -9.20
C LEU A 49 4.54 7.95 -9.64
N ILE A 50 5.34 8.26 -10.67
CA ILE A 50 6.45 7.39 -11.10
C ILE A 50 7.49 7.23 -9.97
N VAL A 51 7.92 8.32 -9.34
CA VAL A 51 8.88 8.26 -8.23
C VAL A 51 8.32 7.45 -7.07
N LYS A 52 7.06 7.72 -6.70
CA LYS A 52 6.34 6.97 -5.67
C LYS A 52 6.26 5.47 -6.05
N TRP A 53 6.08 5.16 -7.33
CA TRP A 53 6.01 3.80 -7.89
C TRP A 53 7.30 3.05 -7.67
N ILE A 54 8.42 3.65 -8.09
CA ILE A 54 9.75 3.09 -7.97
C ILE A 54 10.07 2.75 -6.51
N ILE A 55 9.84 3.69 -5.59
CA ILE A 55 10.15 3.51 -4.17
C ILE A 55 9.34 2.36 -3.56
N ASN A 56 8.01 2.35 -3.77
CA ASN A 56 7.15 1.38 -3.12
C ASN A 56 7.23 -0.01 -3.77
N PHE A 57 7.46 -0.10 -5.07
CA PHE A 57 7.63 -1.39 -5.74
C PHE A 57 8.94 -2.05 -5.28
N LYS A 58 10.02 -1.28 -5.16
CA LYS A 58 11.27 -1.77 -4.55
C LYS A 58 11.04 -2.27 -3.12
N ARG A 59 10.36 -1.48 -2.27
CA ARG A 59 10.03 -1.87 -0.89
C ARG A 59 9.20 -3.16 -0.84
N SER A 60 8.26 -3.32 -1.77
CA SER A 60 7.43 -4.53 -1.87
C SER A 60 8.24 -5.77 -2.24
N ILE A 61 9.17 -5.66 -3.20
CA ILE A 61 10.10 -6.74 -3.53
C ILE A 61 10.95 -7.09 -2.30
N ASP A 62 11.58 -6.09 -1.68
CA ASP A 62 12.47 -6.29 -0.53
C ASP A 62 11.72 -6.98 0.62
N LYS A 63 10.48 -6.53 0.91
CA LYS A 63 9.64 -7.12 1.96
C LYS A 63 9.18 -8.53 1.59
N THR A 64 8.78 -8.78 0.34
CA THR A 64 8.40 -10.13 -0.12
C THR A 64 9.56 -11.11 0.09
N LYS A 65 10.78 -10.71 -0.29
CA LYS A 65 11.98 -11.53 -0.11
C LYS A 65 12.33 -11.75 1.36
N SER A 66 12.27 -10.71 2.20
CA SER A 66 12.64 -10.84 3.61
C SER A 66 11.61 -11.65 4.42
N THR A 67 10.33 -11.60 4.04
CA THR A 67 9.25 -12.33 4.72
C THR A 67 9.15 -13.79 4.27
N LEU A 68 9.39 -14.10 2.99
CA LEU A 68 9.31 -15.48 2.46
C LEU A 68 10.65 -16.24 2.49
N LYS A 69 11.78 -15.53 2.39
CA LYS A 69 13.14 -16.11 2.47
C LYS A 69 13.30 -17.32 1.53
N HIS A 70 13.60 -18.50 2.09
CA HIS A 70 13.86 -19.74 1.37
C HIS A 70 12.60 -20.34 0.72
N GLU A 71 11.40 -19.96 1.15
CA GLU A 71 10.15 -20.40 0.52
C GLU A 71 9.99 -19.77 -0.88
N LEU A 72 10.62 -18.62 -1.13
CA LEU A 72 10.54 -17.87 -2.38
C LEU A 72 11.59 -18.37 -3.38
N VAL A 73 11.17 -19.30 -4.23
CA VAL A 73 11.98 -19.94 -5.28
C VAL A 73 11.74 -19.27 -6.63
N THR A 74 10.51 -18.85 -6.90
CA THR A 74 10.18 -18.13 -8.14
C THR A 74 10.09 -16.63 -7.93
N ARG A 75 10.23 -15.86 -9.01
CA ARG A 75 10.01 -14.40 -8.99
C ARG A 75 8.55 -14.12 -8.64
N TYR A 76 8.31 -13.66 -7.43
CA TYR A 76 6.98 -13.34 -6.94
C TYR A 76 7.04 -12.08 -6.09
N VAL A 77 6.10 -11.16 -6.35
CA VAL A 77 5.91 -9.94 -5.56
C VAL A 77 4.52 -10.04 -4.96
N GLN A 78 4.44 -10.08 -3.63
CA GLN A 78 3.18 -10.24 -2.96
C GLN A 78 2.24 -9.06 -3.25
N GLY A 79 0.96 -9.36 -3.49
CA GLY A 79 -0.06 -8.36 -3.80
C GLY A 79 0.03 -7.78 -5.22
N PHE A 80 0.97 -8.23 -6.06
CA PHE A 80 1.05 -7.82 -7.46
C PHE A 80 0.18 -8.74 -8.34
N ASN A 81 -1.09 -8.38 -8.51
CA ASN A 81 -2.04 -9.11 -9.35
C ASN A 81 -2.94 -8.15 -10.14
N TRP A 82 -3.68 -8.66 -11.13
CA TRP A 82 -4.50 -7.85 -12.03
C TRP A 82 -5.58 -7.00 -11.35
N LYS A 83 -5.99 -7.38 -10.12
CA LYS A 83 -7.01 -6.70 -9.33
C LYS A 83 -6.42 -5.78 -8.27
N SER A 84 -5.09 -5.66 -8.17
CA SER A 84 -4.45 -4.89 -7.12
C SER A 84 -4.33 -3.41 -7.46
N SER A 85 -4.14 -2.59 -6.42
CA SER A 85 -3.90 -1.15 -6.58
C SER A 85 -2.64 -0.85 -7.38
N ALA A 86 -1.65 -1.75 -7.40
CA ALA A 86 -0.47 -1.63 -8.26
C ALA A 86 -0.88 -1.41 -9.71
N ILE A 87 -1.71 -2.31 -10.26
CA ILE A 87 -2.11 -2.30 -11.66
C ILE A 87 -2.93 -1.04 -11.99
N LEU A 88 -3.82 -0.62 -11.08
CA LEU A 88 -4.53 0.65 -11.23
C LEU A 88 -3.55 1.83 -11.36
N ASN A 89 -2.52 1.87 -10.51
CA ASN A 89 -1.51 2.94 -10.58
C ASN A 89 -0.65 2.88 -11.84
N ILE A 90 -0.31 1.68 -12.32
CA ILE A 90 0.34 1.50 -13.64
C ILE A 90 -0.54 2.15 -14.72
N ILE A 91 -1.84 1.86 -14.73
CA ILE A 91 -2.78 2.41 -15.71
C ILE A 91 -2.84 3.94 -15.58
N ILE A 92 -3.00 4.48 -14.38
CA ILE A 92 -3.08 5.93 -14.15
C ILE A 92 -1.82 6.65 -14.65
N ILE A 93 -0.62 6.13 -14.33
CA ILE A 93 0.65 6.69 -14.79
C ILE A 93 0.69 6.73 -16.33
N ASN A 94 0.36 5.62 -16.99
CA ASN A 94 0.36 5.54 -18.44
C ASN A 94 -0.67 6.49 -19.07
N VAL A 95 -1.89 6.56 -18.53
CA VAL A 95 -2.94 7.47 -19.02
C VAL A 95 -2.50 8.93 -18.90
N LEU A 96 -1.91 9.35 -17.78
CA LEU A 96 -1.41 10.71 -17.60
C LEU A 96 -0.29 11.04 -18.60
N SER A 97 0.69 10.15 -18.75
CA SER A 97 1.79 10.37 -19.70
C SER A 97 1.33 10.40 -21.15
N ILE A 98 0.41 9.50 -21.56
CA ILE A 98 -0.19 9.51 -22.90
C ILE A 98 -1.01 10.78 -23.12
N THR A 99 -1.75 11.25 -22.11
CA THR A 99 -2.54 12.47 -22.20
C THR A 99 -1.64 13.69 -22.48
N VAL A 100 -0.47 13.78 -21.85
CA VAL A 100 0.53 14.83 -22.14
C VAL A 100 0.99 14.78 -23.60
N VAL A 101 1.22 13.57 -24.14
CA VAL A 101 1.58 13.39 -25.57
C VAL A 101 0.44 13.81 -26.49
N LEU A 102 -0.79 13.37 -26.21
CA LEU A 102 -1.97 13.70 -27.01
C LEU A 102 -2.26 15.19 -27.03
N PHE A 103 -2.14 15.89 -25.90
CA PHE A 103 -2.26 17.35 -25.87
C PHE A 103 -1.21 18.01 -26.77
N GLY A 104 0.05 17.57 -26.72
CA GLY A 104 1.08 18.07 -27.63
C GLY A 104 0.74 17.86 -29.11
N ILE A 105 0.29 16.65 -29.48
CA ILE A 105 -0.07 16.30 -30.87
C ILE A 105 -1.27 17.10 -31.36
N ILE A 106 -2.36 17.16 -30.59
CA ILE A 106 -3.61 17.85 -30.97
C ILE A 106 -3.34 19.34 -31.21
N TYR A 107 -2.55 19.98 -30.36
CA TYR A 107 -2.25 21.40 -30.50
C TYR A 107 -1.24 21.68 -31.62
N LEU A 108 -0.30 20.76 -31.90
CA LEU A 108 0.52 20.85 -33.11
C LEU A 108 -0.30 20.65 -34.39
N ALA A 109 -1.31 19.79 -34.39
CA ALA A 109 -2.21 19.64 -35.54
C ALA A 109 -3.01 20.92 -35.82
N LYS A 110 -3.40 21.67 -34.78
CA LYS A 110 -4.04 22.98 -34.93
C LYS A 110 -3.13 24.07 -35.55
N LYS A 111 -1.81 23.85 -35.62
CA LYS A 111 -0.88 24.72 -36.38
C LYS A 111 -1.29 24.87 -37.85
N TYR A 112 -1.87 23.82 -38.43
CA TYR A 112 -2.30 23.82 -39.82
C TYR A 112 -3.52 24.71 -40.05
N GLU A 113 -4.25 25.09 -39.00
CA GLU A 113 -5.40 25.99 -39.07
C GLU A 113 -5.02 27.45 -38.76
N LYS A 114 -4.03 27.68 -37.88
CA LYS A 114 -3.49 29.02 -37.54
C LYS A 114 -1.99 28.95 -37.21
N PRO A 115 -1.16 29.89 -37.69
CA PRO A 115 0.26 29.91 -37.37
C PRO A 115 0.48 30.11 -35.86
N LEU A 116 1.32 29.26 -35.29
CA LEU A 116 1.72 29.27 -33.88
C LEU A 116 3.06 30.00 -33.72
N SER A 117 3.27 30.65 -32.57
CA SER A 117 4.56 31.26 -32.25
C SER A 117 5.66 30.20 -32.09
N SER A 118 6.92 30.57 -32.37
CA SER A 118 8.08 29.68 -32.21
C SER A 118 8.22 29.11 -30.79
N ALA A 119 7.93 29.94 -29.77
CA ALA A 119 7.94 29.50 -28.37
C ALA A 119 6.86 28.46 -28.08
N ALA A 120 5.65 28.63 -28.63
CA ALA A 120 4.57 27.68 -28.48
C ALA A 120 4.86 26.33 -29.15
N LEU A 121 5.40 26.37 -30.36
CA LEU A 121 5.84 25.17 -31.09
C LEU A 121 6.87 24.38 -30.29
N SER A 122 7.89 25.07 -29.78
CA SER A 122 8.92 24.46 -28.94
C SER A 122 8.32 23.83 -27.67
N GLY A 123 7.37 24.51 -27.04
CA GLY A 123 6.66 23.99 -25.87
C GLY A 123 5.90 22.70 -26.13
N PHE A 124 5.20 22.58 -27.27
CA PHE A 124 4.46 21.36 -27.62
C PHE A 124 5.36 20.21 -28.06
N TYR A 125 6.45 20.48 -28.79
CA TYR A 125 7.47 19.45 -29.03
C TYR A 125 8.08 18.96 -27.73
N GLY A 126 8.38 19.89 -26.81
CA GLY A 126 8.83 19.56 -25.45
C GLY A 126 7.83 18.72 -24.68
N SER A 127 6.53 19.00 -24.77
CA SER A 127 5.50 18.21 -24.09
C SER A 127 5.38 16.78 -24.64
N ILE A 128 5.52 16.60 -25.96
CA ILE A 128 5.57 15.26 -26.56
C ILE A 128 6.81 14.51 -26.07
N ALA A 129 7.97 15.15 -26.14
CA ALA A 129 9.24 14.55 -25.71
C ALA A 129 9.21 14.13 -24.24
N ILE A 130 8.72 15.01 -23.34
CA ILE A 130 8.64 14.69 -21.91
C ILE A 130 7.60 13.61 -21.63
N GLY A 131 6.45 13.60 -22.32
CA GLY A 131 5.44 12.55 -22.17
C GLY A 131 5.96 11.17 -22.57
N LEU A 132 6.68 11.06 -23.70
CA LEU A 132 7.34 9.83 -24.12
C LEU A 132 8.46 9.42 -23.16
N LEU A 133 9.25 10.38 -22.69
CA LEU A 133 10.32 10.15 -21.72
C LEU A 133 9.76 9.61 -20.39
N LEU A 134 8.63 10.12 -19.89
CA LEU A 134 7.97 9.60 -18.69
C LEU A 134 7.53 8.13 -18.87
N LEU A 135 6.96 7.76 -20.03
CA LEU A 135 6.60 6.37 -20.34
C LEU A 135 7.84 5.46 -20.34
N ILE A 136 8.91 5.90 -21.03
CA ILE A 136 10.16 5.16 -21.13
C ILE A 136 10.78 4.97 -19.74
N ILE A 137 10.89 6.04 -18.95
CA ILE A 137 11.42 5.98 -17.57
C ILE A 137 10.61 5.01 -16.73
N PHE A 138 9.29 5.07 -16.79
CA PHE A 138 8.43 4.20 -16.01
C PHE A 138 8.65 2.72 -16.36
N TRP A 139 8.59 2.36 -17.64
CA TRP A 139 8.74 0.96 -18.08
C TRP A 139 10.16 0.43 -17.90
N ILE A 140 11.19 1.25 -18.16
CA ILE A 140 12.58 0.86 -17.88
C ILE A 140 12.77 0.64 -16.37
N SER A 141 12.25 1.54 -15.53
CA SER A 141 12.36 1.40 -14.08
C SER A 141 11.64 0.15 -13.57
N TYR A 142 10.44 -0.16 -14.11
CA TYR A 142 9.72 -1.39 -13.82
C TYR A 142 10.58 -2.63 -14.10
N ILE A 143 11.14 -2.72 -15.31
CA ILE A 143 11.95 -3.85 -15.74
C ILE A 143 13.22 -3.97 -14.90
N ILE A 144 13.94 -2.87 -14.70
CA ILE A 144 15.18 -2.84 -13.91
C ILE A 144 14.92 -3.28 -12.47
N LEU A 145 13.89 -2.74 -11.82
CA LEU A 145 13.55 -3.13 -10.45
C LEU A 145 13.18 -4.60 -10.34
N PHE A 146 12.39 -5.11 -11.29
CA PHE A 146 11.99 -6.51 -11.28
C PHE A 146 13.19 -7.45 -11.49
N ILE A 147 14.05 -7.17 -12.48
CA ILE A 147 15.25 -7.99 -12.75
C ILE A 147 16.24 -7.91 -11.58
N ASN A 148 16.59 -6.70 -11.14
CA ASN A 148 17.58 -6.52 -10.07
C ASN A 148 17.06 -7.03 -8.71
N GLY A 149 15.75 -6.91 -8.48
CA GLY A 149 15.09 -7.42 -7.28
C GLY A 149 15.22 -8.93 -7.13
N PHE A 150 15.18 -9.65 -8.26
CA PHE A 150 15.28 -11.11 -8.32
C PHE A 150 16.58 -11.58 -8.99
N LYS A 151 17.69 -10.85 -8.80
CA LYS A 151 19.00 -11.18 -9.38
C LYS A 151 19.68 -12.43 -8.79
N ASP A 152 19.20 -12.91 -7.64
CA ASP A 152 19.85 -14.01 -6.91
C ASP A 152 19.73 -15.34 -7.67
N ALA A 153 20.73 -16.22 -7.51
CA ALA A 153 20.81 -17.49 -8.23
C ALA A 153 19.55 -18.36 -8.07
N GLN A 154 18.94 -18.32 -6.89
CA GLN A 154 17.68 -19.01 -6.60
C GLN A 154 16.53 -18.66 -7.56
N TYR A 155 16.56 -17.49 -8.22
CA TYR A 155 15.54 -17.03 -9.16
C TYR A 155 15.93 -17.14 -10.64
N HIS A 156 17.16 -17.58 -10.93
CA HIS A 156 17.73 -17.62 -12.29
C HIS A 156 17.55 -18.99 -12.95
N HIS A 157 17.35 -20.02 -12.15
CA HIS A 157 17.22 -21.37 -12.67
C HIS A 157 15.80 -21.58 -13.21
N LYS A 158 15.68 -21.86 -14.51
CA LYS A 158 14.53 -22.58 -15.09
C LYS A 158 14.52 -24.05 -14.63
N LYS A 159 14.92 -24.32 -13.39
CA LYS A 159 14.79 -25.66 -12.82
C LYS A 159 13.31 -25.91 -12.57
N ASP A 160 12.92 -27.16 -12.73
CA ASP A 160 11.57 -27.60 -12.44
C ASP A 160 11.17 -27.15 -11.03
N LEU A 161 10.09 -26.39 -10.93
CA LEU A 161 9.55 -25.92 -9.64
C LEU A 161 9.37 -27.09 -8.68
N GLU A 162 8.95 -28.25 -9.19
CA GLU A 162 8.79 -29.45 -8.38
C GLU A 162 10.12 -29.94 -7.79
N ALA A 163 11.21 -29.88 -8.55
CA ALA A 163 12.52 -30.31 -8.09
C ALA A 163 13.09 -29.38 -7.01
N GLU A 164 12.91 -28.06 -7.14
CA GLU A 164 13.32 -27.10 -6.11
C GLU A 164 12.48 -27.26 -4.83
N LEU A 165 11.18 -27.48 -4.95
CA LEU A 165 10.31 -27.74 -3.79
C LEU A 165 10.69 -29.05 -3.08
N LYS A 166 11.05 -30.10 -3.82
CA LYS A 166 11.61 -31.35 -3.25
C LYS A 166 12.92 -31.09 -2.49
N ALA A 167 13.80 -30.25 -3.04
CA ALA A 167 15.05 -29.90 -2.38
C ALA A 167 14.80 -29.14 -1.06
N ILE A 168 13.86 -28.20 -1.05
CA ILE A 168 13.46 -27.48 0.17
C ILE A 168 12.86 -28.44 1.19
N LYS A 169 11.93 -29.31 0.78
CA LYS A 169 11.34 -30.33 1.65
C LYS A 169 12.41 -31.16 2.36
N ASN A 170 13.40 -31.63 1.60
CA ASN A 170 14.51 -32.42 2.14
C ASN A 170 15.37 -31.59 3.11
N SER A 171 15.61 -30.31 2.83
CA SER A 171 16.37 -29.42 3.72
C SER A 171 15.65 -29.13 5.04
N LEU A 172 14.31 -29.08 5.02
CA LEU A 172 13.48 -28.83 6.19
C LEU A 172 13.28 -30.08 7.06
N ASN A 173 13.80 -31.24 6.66
CA ASN A 173 13.61 -32.54 7.33
C ASN A 173 12.13 -32.84 7.64
N ILE A 174 11.22 -32.42 6.75
CA ILE A 174 9.78 -32.68 6.90
C ILE A 174 9.53 -34.14 6.53
N ASN A 175 9.78 -35.04 7.49
CA ASN A 175 9.65 -36.49 7.34
C ASN A 175 8.32 -37.03 7.87
N ASN A 176 7.58 -36.25 8.69
CA ASN A 176 6.33 -36.69 9.34
C ASN A 176 5.10 -36.00 8.72
N TYR A 177 4.20 -36.83 8.16
CA TYR A 177 2.98 -36.41 7.47
C TYR A 177 1.75 -36.31 8.38
N ASP A 178 1.90 -36.02 9.66
CA ASP A 178 0.73 -35.82 10.51
C ASP A 178 0.15 -34.42 10.28
N HIS A 179 -0.82 -34.37 9.36
CA HIS A 179 -1.62 -33.20 9.06
C HIS A 179 -3.05 -33.65 8.76
N PRO A 180 -4.07 -32.94 9.29
CA PRO A 180 -5.45 -33.28 9.01
C PRO A 180 -5.80 -32.95 7.55
N GLU A 181 -6.57 -33.82 6.90
CA GLU A 181 -7.05 -33.55 5.54
C GLU A 181 -7.93 -32.30 5.50
N LEU A 182 -8.77 -32.13 6.52
CA LEU A 182 -9.73 -31.04 6.63
C LEU A 182 -9.65 -30.37 7.99
N ILE A 183 -9.76 -29.05 7.98
CA ILE A 183 -9.98 -28.24 9.18
C ILE A 183 -11.38 -27.62 9.04
N LYS A 184 -12.17 -27.68 10.12
CA LYS A 184 -13.46 -27.01 10.23
C LYS A 184 -13.40 -25.92 11.28
N LEU A 185 -14.15 -24.84 11.07
CA LEU A 185 -14.28 -23.73 12.00
C LEU A 185 -15.72 -23.65 12.49
N ASP A 186 -15.89 -23.31 13.77
CA ASP A 186 -17.18 -22.85 14.29
C ASP A 186 -17.35 -21.36 13.98
N ILE A 187 -17.74 -21.07 12.73
CA ILE A 187 -17.78 -19.70 12.18
C ILE A 187 -18.69 -18.80 13.02
N GLU A 188 -19.82 -19.30 13.52
CA GLU A 188 -20.79 -18.48 14.26
C GLU A 188 -20.20 -17.95 15.56
N LYS A 189 -19.49 -18.80 16.30
CA LYS A 189 -18.85 -18.40 17.57
C LYS A 189 -17.68 -17.45 17.35
N ILE A 190 -16.79 -17.75 16.40
CA ILE A 190 -15.62 -16.89 16.14
C ILE A 190 -16.07 -15.52 15.61
N LYS A 191 -17.11 -15.50 14.75
CA LYS A 191 -17.62 -14.25 14.17
C LYS A 191 -18.24 -13.32 15.21
N ALA A 192 -18.77 -13.85 16.31
CA ALA A 192 -19.31 -13.03 17.40
C ALA A 192 -18.23 -12.17 18.08
N GLU A 193 -17.00 -12.69 18.19
CA GLU A 193 -15.87 -12.02 18.85
C GLU A 193 -14.94 -11.30 17.87
N ASN A 194 -14.81 -11.84 16.66
CA ASN A 194 -13.85 -11.39 15.66
C ASN A 194 -14.38 -11.57 14.22
N PRO A 195 -15.34 -10.74 13.76
CA PRO A 195 -15.94 -10.89 12.44
C PRO A 195 -14.95 -10.76 11.27
N LEU A 196 -13.97 -9.84 11.36
CA LEU A 196 -13.02 -9.62 10.27
C LEU A 196 -11.92 -10.69 10.23
N GLY A 197 -11.35 -11.04 11.37
CA GLY A 197 -10.40 -12.16 11.48
C GLY A 197 -11.03 -13.49 11.08
N THR A 198 -12.32 -13.72 11.43
CA THR A 198 -13.06 -14.92 10.99
C THR A 198 -13.12 -15.03 9.47
N LYS A 199 -13.35 -13.93 8.76
CA LYS A 199 -13.39 -13.93 7.28
C LYS A 199 -12.05 -14.37 6.68
N VAL A 200 -10.93 -13.89 7.25
CA VAL A 200 -9.60 -14.26 6.77
C VAL A 200 -9.26 -15.70 7.11
N ILE A 201 -9.50 -16.13 8.35
CA ILE A 201 -9.26 -17.50 8.77
C ILE A 201 -10.12 -18.48 7.98
N ALA A 202 -11.40 -18.18 7.75
CA ALA A 202 -12.27 -19.00 6.91
C ALA A 202 -11.72 -19.14 5.48
N LYS A 203 -11.17 -18.05 4.91
CA LYS A 203 -10.51 -18.09 3.61
C LYS A 203 -9.24 -18.94 3.62
N PHE A 204 -8.40 -18.83 4.64
CA PHE A 204 -7.21 -19.67 4.81
C PHE A 204 -7.59 -21.14 4.91
N ILE A 205 -8.56 -21.49 5.76
CA ILE A 205 -9.02 -22.87 5.91
C ILE A 205 -9.64 -23.41 4.61
N TYR A 206 -10.42 -22.61 3.89
CA TYR A 206 -10.92 -23.00 2.58
C TYR A 206 -9.77 -23.31 1.62
N GLN A 207 -8.76 -22.45 1.54
CA GLN A 207 -7.59 -22.67 0.68
C GLN A 207 -6.77 -23.89 1.11
N TYR A 208 -6.59 -24.12 2.41
CA TYR A 208 -5.94 -25.32 2.95
C TYR A 208 -6.68 -26.59 2.56
N ASN A 209 -8.01 -26.62 2.72
CA ASN A 209 -8.83 -27.79 2.43
C ASN A 209 -8.76 -28.16 0.94
N HIS A 210 -8.74 -27.18 0.04
CA HIS A 210 -8.71 -27.40 -1.42
C HIS A 210 -7.31 -27.26 -2.03
N LEU A 211 -6.24 -27.24 -1.21
CA LEU A 211 -4.88 -26.93 -1.68
C LEU A 211 -4.39 -27.94 -2.72
N GLN A 212 -4.66 -29.23 -2.50
CA GLN A 212 -4.18 -30.32 -3.35
C GLN A 212 -4.98 -30.52 -4.64
N GLU A 213 -6.15 -29.88 -4.76
CA GLU A 213 -6.98 -29.91 -5.98
C GLU A 213 -6.45 -28.98 -7.07
N GLN A 214 -5.50 -28.09 -6.72
CA GLN A 214 -4.96 -27.08 -7.61
C GLN A 214 -3.74 -27.58 -8.38
N LYS A 215 -3.51 -27.02 -9.58
CA LYS A 215 -2.24 -27.22 -10.30
C LYS A 215 -1.07 -26.65 -9.50
N LEU A 216 0.10 -27.28 -9.62
CA LEU A 216 1.32 -26.99 -8.84
C LEU A 216 1.64 -25.49 -8.72
N GLU A 217 1.63 -24.73 -9.82
CA GLU A 217 1.95 -23.31 -9.80
C GLU A 217 0.94 -22.51 -8.97
N LYS A 218 -0.37 -22.77 -9.14
CA LYS A 218 -1.42 -22.10 -8.37
C LYS A 218 -1.39 -22.51 -6.90
N GLN A 219 -1.13 -23.78 -6.63
CA GLN A 219 -0.94 -24.32 -5.29
C GLN A 219 0.21 -23.59 -4.58
N TYR A 220 1.35 -23.44 -5.27
CA TYR A 220 2.54 -22.77 -4.76
C TYR A 220 2.31 -21.27 -4.51
N LEU A 221 1.70 -20.54 -5.46
CA LEU A 221 1.37 -19.13 -5.26
C LEU A 221 0.36 -18.92 -4.12
N THR A 222 -0.61 -19.81 -3.97
CA THR A 222 -1.57 -19.79 -2.85
C THR A 222 -0.87 -20.05 -1.51
N TYR A 223 0.10 -20.96 -1.48
CA TYR A 223 0.94 -21.23 -0.32
C TYR A 223 1.80 -20.00 0.04
N LEU A 224 2.50 -19.40 -0.94
CA LEU A 224 3.30 -18.19 -0.72
C LEU A 224 2.45 -17.01 -0.21
N ASP A 225 1.26 -16.79 -0.77
CA ASP A 225 0.34 -15.74 -0.33
C ASP A 225 0.03 -15.86 1.17
N GLN A 226 -0.35 -17.06 1.61
CA GLN A 226 -0.72 -17.31 3.00
C GLN A 226 0.49 -17.24 3.93
N ILE A 227 1.61 -17.87 3.57
CA ILE A 227 2.84 -17.83 4.38
C ILE A 227 3.33 -16.39 4.52
N PHE A 228 3.28 -15.59 3.45
CA PHE A 228 3.62 -14.18 3.53
C PHE A 228 2.74 -13.46 4.55
N LYS A 229 1.40 -13.60 4.43
CA LYS A 229 0.43 -12.91 5.29
C LYS A 229 0.63 -13.27 6.76
N ILE A 230 0.79 -14.56 7.03
CA ILE A 230 1.00 -15.07 8.38
C ILE A 230 2.32 -14.56 8.96
N ASN A 231 3.43 -14.66 8.21
CA ASN A 231 4.73 -14.19 8.68
C ASN A 231 4.73 -12.68 8.94
N LEU A 232 4.11 -11.90 8.05
CA LEU A 232 3.98 -10.46 8.24
C LEU A 232 3.14 -10.12 9.48
N PHE A 233 2.03 -10.83 9.69
CA PHE A 233 1.18 -10.67 10.87
C PHE A 233 1.95 -10.96 12.16
N LEU A 234 2.64 -12.11 12.23
CA LEU A 234 3.40 -12.51 13.42
C LEU A 234 4.58 -11.55 13.69
N GLU A 235 5.33 -11.15 12.66
CA GLU A 235 6.42 -10.17 12.78
C GLU A 235 5.91 -8.82 13.32
N SER A 236 4.74 -8.38 12.88
CA SER A 236 4.16 -7.12 13.36
C SER A 236 3.66 -7.24 14.80
N LEU A 237 3.01 -8.34 15.16
CA LEU A 237 2.59 -8.58 16.55
C LEU A 237 3.79 -8.61 17.51
N GLU A 238 4.87 -9.29 17.12
CA GLU A 238 6.09 -9.36 17.94
C GLU A 238 6.72 -7.96 18.11
N ALA A 239 6.71 -7.14 17.06
CA ALA A 239 7.17 -5.75 17.13
C ALA A 239 6.28 -4.89 18.05
N MET A 240 4.95 -5.06 17.99
CA MET A 240 3.99 -4.37 18.86
C MET A 240 4.21 -4.76 20.32
N GLU A 241 4.24 -6.06 20.63
CA GLU A 241 4.47 -6.58 21.98
C GLU A 241 5.81 -6.07 22.55
N LYS A 242 6.86 -6.00 21.72
CA LYS A 242 8.15 -5.45 22.15
C LYS A 242 8.07 -3.95 22.43
N SER A 243 7.37 -3.18 21.61
CA SER A 243 7.19 -1.74 21.84
C SER A 243 6.34 -1.46 23.08
N GLU A 244 5.28 -2.25 23.31
CA GLU A 244 4.45 -2.15 24.50
C GLU A 244 5.27 -2.43 25.77
N LYS A 245 6.07 -3.50 25.77
CA LYS A 245 6.98 -3.81 26.89
C LYS A 245 7.95 -2.66 27.16
N GLN A 246 8.56 -2.09 26.13
CA GLN A 246 9.46 -0.94 26.29
C GLN A 246 8.75 0.31 26.81
N ASN A 247 7.49 0.52 26.43
CA ASN A 247 6.69 1.64 26.94
C ASN A 247 6.28 1.42 28.40
N ILE A 248 5.89 0.20 28.77
CA ILE A 248 5.61 -0.18 30.16
C ILE A 248 6.88 -0.01 31.00
N GLU A 249 8.03 -0.51 30.56
CA GLU A 249 9.31 -0.32 31.24
C GLU A 249 9.67 1.17 31.41
N LYS A 250 9.39 2.02 30.41
CA LYS A 250 9.59 3.48 30.54
C LYS A 250 8.64 4.10 31.56
N ILE A 251 7.37 3.70 31.58
CA ILE A 251 6.39 4.19 32.54
C ILE A 251 6.77 3.72 33.95
N GLU A 252 7.15 2.46 34.13
CA GLU A 252 7.64 1.91 35.40
C GLU A 252 8.92 2.62 35.87
N ASN A 253 9.86 2.91 34.96
CA ASN A 253 11.06 3.67 35.30
C ASN A 253 10.74 5.13 35.64
N GLN A 254 9.80 5.78 34.96
CA GLN A 254 9.34 7.13 35.31
C GLN A 254 8.56 7.15 36.63
N GLU A 255 7.77 6.13 36.92
CA GLU A 255 7.09 5.97 38.21
C GLU A 255 8.08 5.69 39.34
N ASN A 256 9.15 4.94 39.07
CA ASN A 256 10.22 4.67 40.03
C ASN A 256 11.11 5.90 40.25
N GLU A 257 11.45 6.67 39.22
CA GLU A 257 12.12 7.98 39.34
C GLU A 257 11.24 8.98 40.12
N THR A 258 9.92 8.97 39.88
CA THR A 258 8.97 9.81 40.63
C THR A 258 8.84 9.33 42.08
N LYS A 259 8.89 8.02 42.34
CA LYS A 259 8.96 7.46 43.70
C LYS A 259 10.28 7.80 44.38
N GLU A 260 11.43 7.77 43.70
CA GLU A 260 12.72 8.18 44.27
C GLU A 260 12.76 9.68 44.58
N VAL A 261 12.17 10.53 43.75
CA VAL A 261 12.03 11.99 44.02
C VAL A 261 11.05 12.26 45.17
N VAL A 262 10.02 11.42 45.34
CA VAL A 262 9.10 11.48 46.49
C VAL A 262 9.76 10.89 47.74
N GLU A 263 10.53 9.81 47.64
CA GLU A 263 11.24 9.18 48.76
C GLU A 263 12.37 10.08 49.27
N GLN A 264 13.14 10.72 48.38
CA GLN A 264 14.13 11.74 48.75
C GLN A 264 13.52 13.02 49.35
N LYS A 265 12.21 13.27 49.15
CA LYS A 265 11.46 14.33 49.84
C LYS A 265 10.64 13.85 51.03
N SER A 266 10.50 12.53 51.26
CA SER A 266 9.58 11.97 52.26
C SER A 266 10.25 11.47 53.54
N ASP A 267 11.58 11.50 53.62
CA ASP A 267 12.29 11.27 54.88
C ASP A 267 12.35 12.51 55.79
N THR A 268 11.79 13.64 55.35
CA THR A 268 11.52 14.80 56.19
C THR A 268 10.06 15.23 56.08
N GLU A 269 9.28 14.78 57.07
CA GLU A 269 7.98 15.34 57.51
C GLU A 269 6.79 15.29 56.53
N LEU A 270 6.35 14.10 56.12
CA LEU A 270 4.94 13.92 55.72
C LEU A 270 4.13 13.30 56.87
N THR A 271 3.11 14.00 57.34
CA THR A 271 2.23 13.54 58.42
C THR A 271 1.38 12.34 57.98
N LYS A 272 0.96 11.48 58.94
CA LYS A 272 0.13 10.28 58.67
C LYS A 272 -1.08 10.58 57.78
N LEU A 273 -1.68 11.76 57.95
CA LEU A 273 -2.83 12.24 57.19
C LEU A 273 -2.52 12.42 55.71
N GLU A 274 -1.34 12.97 55.37
CA GLU A 274 -0.95 13.21 53.97
C GLU A 274 -0.66 11.90 53.23
N LYS A 275 -0.07 10.91 53.92
CA LYS A 275 0.11 9.56 53.38
C LYS A 275 -1.24 8.88 53.10
N GLU A 276 -2.23 9.10 53.95
CA GLU A 276 -3.58 8.56 53.79
C GLU A 276 -4.36 9.27 52.68
N ILE A 277 -4.21 10.60 52.54
CA ILE A 277 -4.79 11.37 51.43
C ILE A 277 -4.22 10.91 50.08
N ILE A 278 -2.90 10.71 49.97
CA ILE A 278 -2.27 10.22 48.74
C ILE A 278 -2.73 8.78 48.41
N TRP A 279 -2.91 7.94 49.42
CA TRP A 279 -3.44 6.59 49.22
C TRP A 279 -4.90 6.61 48.77
N MET A 280 -5.73 7.46 49.40
CA MET A 280 -7.14 7.64 49.01
C MET A 280 -7.27 8.19 47.60
N GLU A 281 -6.47 9.18 47.20
CA GLU A 281 -6.48 9.70 45.82
C GLU A 281 -6.08 8.64 44.78
N ARG A 282 -5.14 7.74 45.11
CA ARG A 282 -4.75 6.63 44.23
C ARG A 282 -5.82 5.55 44.16
N ALA A 283 -6.46 5.24 45.29
CA ALA A 283 -7.59 4.32 45.34
C ALA A 283 -8.79 4.87 44.58
N ASP A 284 -9.09 6.16 44.73
CA ASP A 284 -10.22 6.83 44.07
C ASP A 284 -9.99 6.96 42.57
N ARG A 285 -8.76 7.25 42.11
CA ARG A 285 -8.40 7.16 40.67
C ARG A 285 -8.58 5.76 40.11
N LYS A 286 -8.13 4.72 40.81
CA LYS A 286 -8.33 3.32 40.37
C LYS A 286 -9.81 2.94 40.33
N VAL A 287 -10.59 3.35 41.34
CA VAL A 287 -12.04 3.12 41.40
C VAL A 287 -12.77 3.90 40.32
N THR A 288 -12.32 5.11 39.99
CA THR A 288 -12.89 5.94 38.91
C THR A 288 -12.62 5.32 37.55
N ILE A 289 -11.40 4.86 37.27
CA ILE A 289 -11.05 4.14 36.04
C ILE A 289 -11.85 2.82 35.93
N ILE A 290 -11.99 2.07 37.01
CA ILE A 290 -12.79 0.83 37.04
C ILE A 290 -14.28 1.12 36.87
N LYS A 291 -14.81 2.20 37.47
CA LYS A 291 -16.21 2.63 37.30
C LYS A 291 -16.48 3.19 35.92
N GLU A 292 -15.52 3.89 35.30
CA GLU A 292 -15.60 4.39 33.94
C GLU A 292 -15.53 3.24 32.94
N ALA A 293 -14.61 2.28 33.11
CA ALA A 293 -14.55 1.06 32.32
C ALA A 293 -15.85 0.24 32.43
N ASN A 294 -16.36 0.04 33.65
CA ASN A 294 -17.62 -0.68 33.88
C ASN A 294 -18.87 0.10 33.43
N LYS A 295 -18.84 1.44 33.41
CA LYS A 295 -19.91 2.27 32.84
C LYS A 295 -19.88 2.23 31.32
N LEU A 296 -18.70 2.26 30.69
CA LEU A 296 -18.52 2.14 29.24
C LEU A 296 -19.06 0.81 28.72
N GLU A 297 -18.79 -0.29 29.44
CA GLU A 297 -19.29 -1.63 29.07
C GLU A 297 -20.81 -1.80 29.20
N LYS A 298 -21.45 -1.07 30.13
CA LYS A 298 -22.89 -1.19 30.42
C LYS A 298 -23.78 -0.14 29.75
N SER A 299 -23.22 0.93 29.18
CA SER A 299 -24.01 2.09 28.69
C SER A 299 -23.99 2.29 27.18
N LEU A 300 -23.22 1.51 26.42
CA LEU A 300 -23.14 1.66 24.97
C LEU A 300 -23.84 0.51 24.24
N SER A 301 -24.67 0.86 23.26
CA SER A 301 -25.26 -0.13 22.34
C SER A 301 -24.16 -0.77 21.49
N LYS A 302 -24.35 -2.02 21.03
CA LYS A 302 -23.37 -2.72 20.16
C LYS A 302 -22.99 -1.89 18.91
N GLU A 303 -23.92 -1.10 18.39
CA GLU A 303 -23.71 -0.24 17.22
C GLU A 303 -22.87 1.00 17.55
N GLU A 304 -23.02 1.61 18.73
CA GLU A 304 -22.17 2.73 19.16
C GLU A 304 -20.76 2.29 19.57
N ILE A 305 -20.63 1.09 20.14
CA ILE A 305 -19.32 0.46 20.37
C ILE A 305 -18.64 0.23 19.03
N GLN A 306 -19.34 -0.32 18.04
CA GLN A 306 -18.82 -0.53 16.68
C GLN A 306 -18.40 0.79 16.02
N LYS A 307 -19.21 1.85 16.12
CA LYS A 307 -18.91 3.16 15.54
C LYS A 307 -17.71 3.84 16.21
N ARG A 308 -17.66 3.88 17.55
CA ARG A 308 -16.51 4.42 18.28
C ARG A 308 -15.26 3.58 18.08
N TYR A 309 -15.42 2.28 17.83
CA TYR A 309 -14.34 1.38 17.47
C TYR A 309 -13.85 1.58 16.03
N GLU A 310 -14.73 1.89 15.07
CA GLU A 310 -14.33 2.30 13.72
C GLU A 310 -13.61 3.65 13.74
N GLU A 311 -14.06 4.58 14.57
CA GLU A 311 -13.38 5.86 14.84
C GLU A 311 -12.03 5.66 15.55
N TYR A 312 -11.95 4.73 16.52
CA TYR A 312 -10.72 4.32 17.21
C TYR A 312 -9.75 3.62 16.26
N LEU A 313 -10.23 2.70 15.42
CA LEU A 313 -9.46 2.07 14.37
C LEU A 313 -8.96 3.14 13.41
N TYR A 314 -9.79 4.09 12.98
CA TYR A 314 -9.37 5.18 12.09
C TYR A 314 -8.31 6.11 12.71
N THR A 315 -8.42 6.40 14.02
CA THR A 315 -7.47 7.25 14.75
C THR A 315 -6.17 6.53 15.07
N ILE A 316 -6.19 5.30 15.62
CA ILE A 316 -4.99 4.48 15.81
C ILE A 316 -4.31 4.16 14.47
N ARG A 317 -5.06 3.91 13.40
CA ARG A 317 -4.51 3.65 12.05
C ARG A 317 -3.77 4.85 11.46
N ASN A 318 -4.20 6.07 11.77
CA ASN A 318 -3.57 7.29 11.27
C ASN A 318 -2.43 7.80 12.17
N GLU A 319 -2.46 7.49 13.47
CA GLU A 319 -1.58 8.10 14.48
C GLU A 319 -0.57 7.14 15.12
N ASP A 320 -0.74 5.81 15.04
CA ASP A 320 0.24 4.85 15.55
C ASP A 320 1.38 4.57 14.54
N PRO A 321 2.63 4.96 14.82
CA PRO A 321 3.78 4.69 13.94
C PRO A 321 4.01 3.21 13.64
N LEU A 322 3.57 2.30 14.53
CA LEU A 322 3.72 0.85 14.40
C LEU A 322 2.73 0.28 13.38
N HIS A 323 1.46 0.67 13.44
CA HIS A 323 0.44 0.32 12.44
C HIS A 323 0.62 1.09 11.12
N ALA A 324 1.17 2.31 11.16
CA ALA A 324 1.49 3.09 9.97
C ALA A 324 2.50 2.39 9.04
N ASN A 325 3.41 1.56 9.58
CA ASN A 325 4.35 0.80 8.75
C ASN A 325 3.65 -0.30 7.92
N VAL A 326 2.53 -0.84 8.38
CA VAL A 326 1.67 -1.76 7.61
C VAL A 326 0.94 -1.00 6.50
N GLN A 327 0.51 0.26 6.77
CA GLN A 327 -0.16 1.11 5.79
C GLN A 327 0.75 1.82 4.78
N ARG A 328 2.05 1.99 5.07
CA ARG A 328 2.98 2.76 4.21
C ARG A 328 3.22 2.15 2.82
N ASN A 329 2.72 0.94 2.55
CA ASN A 329 2.74 0.30 1.23
C ASN A 329 1.35 0.16 0.57
N SER A 330 0.32 0.81 1.14
CA SER A 330 -1.08 0.84 0.65
C SER A 330 -1.23 1.29 -0.80
N TRP A 331 -0.30 2.12 -1.26
CA TRP A 331 -0.36 2.67 -2.60
C TRP A 331 0.12 1.70 -3.69
N LEU A 332 0.75 0.55 -3.40
CA LEU A 332 1.20 -0.35 -4.48
C LEU A 332 0.74 -1.79 -4.30
N THR A 333 1.03 -2.43 -3.18
CA THR A 333 0.79 -3.88 -3.06
C THR A 333 -0.01 -4.31 -1.84
N TYR A 334 -0.26 -3.41 -0.87
CA TYR A 334 -0.95 -3.79 0.37
C TYR A 334 -1.99 -2.78 0.81
N ARG A 335 -3.10 -2.80 0.11
CA ARG A 335 -4.38 -2.79 0.81
C ARG A 335 -4.95 -4.20 0.74
N ASP A 336 -4.12 -5.17 1.13
CA ASP A 336 -4.62 -6.53 1.29
C ASP A 336 -5.46 -6.51 2.55
N SER A 337 -6.76 -6.34 2.35
CA SER A 337 -7.73 -6.31 3.45
C SER A 337 -7.56 -7.52 4.34
N ASP A 338 -7.07 -8.65 3.82
CA ASP A 338 -6.84 -9.83 4.64
C ASP A 338 -5.77 -9.57 5.71
N ILE A 339 -4.68 -8.86 5.41
CA ILE A 339 -3.65 -8.55 6.42
C ILE A 339 -4.18 -7.59 7.46
N GLU A 340 -4.92 -6.55 7.04
CA GLU A 340 -5.52 -5.59 7.97
C GLU A 340 -6.58 -6.26 8.87
N ASP A 341 -7.42 -7.11 8.27
CA ASP A 341 -8.47 -7.87 8.94
C ASP A 341 -7.88 -8.88 9.94
N LEU A 342 -6.66 -9.40 9.73
CA LEU A 342 -5.97 -10.27 10.70
C LEU A 342 -5.68 -9.57 12.04
N PHE A 343 -5.47 -8.25 12.04
CA PHE A 343 -5.25 -7.48 13.28
C PHE A 343 -6.56 -7.06 13.97
N TYR A 344 -7.72 -7.48 13.47
CA TYR A 344 -8.96 -7.29 14.20
C TYR A 344 -8.99 -8.24 15.41
N ASN A 345 -9.13 -7.67 16.61
CA ASN A 345 -9.20 -8.39 17.89
C ASN A 345 -8.25 -9.61 18.00
N PRO A 346 -6.92 -9.41 17.98
CA PRO A 346 -5.93 -10.50 17.98
C PRO A 346 -5.89 -11.32 19.28
N ASN A 347 -6.64 -10.89 20.31
CA ASN A 347 -6.78 -11.58 21.60
C ASN A 347 -7.99 -12.53 21.66
N SER A 348 -8.77 -12.62 20.58
CA SER A 348 -9.91 -13.55 20.47
C SER A 348 -9.47 -15.02 20.44
N TYR A 349 -10.45 -15.92 20.56
CA TYR A 349 -10.24 -17.36 20.42
C TYR A 349 -10.74 -17.87 19.08
N VAL A 350 -10.12 -18.95 18.60
CA VAL A 350 -10.52 -19.67 17.40
C VAL A 350 -10.95 -21.06 17.80
N ILE A 351 -12.19 -21.40 17.47
CA ILE A 351 -12.80 -22.70 17.73
C ILE A 351 -12.79 -23.51 16.44
N TYR A 352 -12.13 -24.66 16.47
CA TYR A 352 -11.88 -25.47 15.28
C TYR A 352 -11.94 -26.98 15.56
N SER A 353 -12.00 -27.76 14.49
CA SER A 353 -11.98 -29.22 14.52
C SER A 353 -11.10 -29.77 13.40
N ILE A 354 -10.36 -30.84 13.70
CA ILE A 354 -9.46 -31.54 12.77
C ILE A 354 -9.93 -32.96 12.43
N ASP A 355 -11.01 -33.42 13.06
CA ASP A 355 -11.58 -34.77 12.95
C ASP A 355 -13.02 -34.72 12.41
N ASN A 356 -13.23 -33.84 11.43
CA ASN A 356 -14.51 -33.68 10.73
C ASN A 356 -15.67 -33.21 11.64
N GLY A 357 -15.39 -32.61 12.80
CA GLY A 357 -16.37 -32.04 13.72
C GLY A 357 -16.67 -32.91 14.95
N GLN A 358 -15.88 -33.97 15.20
CA GLN A 358 -16.09 -34.83 16.37
C GLN A 358 -15.56 -34.18 17.66
N THR A 359 -14.43 -33.49 17.59
CA THR A 359 -13.85 -32.73 18.70
C THR A 359 -13.80 -31.24 18.39
N SER A 360 -14.15 -30.44 19.40
CA SER A 360 -14.03 -28.98 19.38
C SER A 360 -12.78 -28.58 20.15
N LEU A 361 -11.83 -27.98 19.46
CA LEU A 361 -10.59 -27.45 20.01
C LEU A 361 -10.66 -25.93 20.05
N GLU A 362 -9.94 -25.34 21.00
CA GLU A 362 -9.88 -23.89 21.19
C GLU A 362 -8.43 -23.45 21.35
N LEU A 363 -8.03 -22.44 20.60
CA LEU A 363 -6.73 -21.79 20.71
C LEU A 363 -6.92 -20.28 20.66
N SER A 364 -6.07 -19.51 21.34
CA SER A 364 -6.00 -18.07 21.11
C SER A 364 -5.67 -17.80 19.65
N TYR A 365 -6.16 -16.69 19.10
CA TYR A 365 -6.04 -16.34 17.68
C TYR A 365 -4.58 -16.40 17.19
N LYS A 366 -3.65 -15.78 17.92
CA LYS A 366 -2.21 -15.85 17.63
C LYS A 366 -1.69 -17.30 17.57
N ASN A 367 -2.03 -18.12 18.58
CA ASN A 367 -1.57 -19.50 18.65
C ASN A 367 -2.19 -20.37 17.56
N PHE A 368 -3.46 -20.12 17.22
CA PHE A 368 -4.12 -20.78 16.10
C PHE A 368 -3.43 -20.45 14.78
N ILE A 369 -3.08 -19.19 14.53
CA ILE A 369 -2.37 -18.79 13.30
C ILE A 369 -0.99 -19.47 13.21
N ILE A 370 -0.26 -19.59 14.33
CA ILE A 370 1.01 -20.33 14.39
C ILE A 370 0.81 -21.82 14.10
N TYR A 371 -0.19 -22.43 14.74
CA TYR A 371 -0.54 -23.84 14.53
C TYR A 371 -0.96 -24.10 13.08
N TYR A 372 -1.83 -23.25 12.53
CA TYR A 372 -2.28 -23.31 11.14
C TYR A 372 -1.11 -23.21 10.16
N LYS A 373 -0.14 -22.32 10.40
CA LYS A 373 1.06 -22.18 9.57
C LYS A 373 1.82 -23.51 9.48
N ASP A 374 2.03 -24.18 10.60
CA ASP A 374 2.72 -25.48 10.63
C ASP A 374 1.94 -26.54 9.83
N LEU A 375 0.62 -26.61 10.00
CA LEU A 375 -0.22 -27.50 9.19
C LEU A 375 -0.14 -27.20 7.69
N LEU A 376 -0.20 -25.93 7.32
CA LEU A 376 -0.13 -25.49 5.92
C LEU A 376 1.20 -25.90 5.27
N ILE A 377 2.33 -25.71 5.96
CA ILE A 377 3.66 -26.13 5.51
C ILE A 377 3.68 -27.65 5.29
N LYS A 378 3.22 -28.42 6.29
CA LYS A 378 3.16 -29.89 6.20
C LYS A 378 2.30 -30.36 5.04
N LYS A 379 1.09 -29.81 4.87
CA LYS A 379 0.16 -30.18 3.79
C LYS A 379 0.68 -29.78 2.40
N PHE A 380 1.36 -28.65 2.30
CA PHE A 380 1.94 -28.22 1.03
C PHE A 380 3.06 -29.17 0.58
N TYR A 381 4.01 -29.48 1.48
CA TYR A 381 5.14 -30.36 1.20
C TYR A 381 4.80 -31.86 1.21
N SER A 382 3.61 -32.26 1.68
CA SER A 382 3.21 -33.68 1.68
C SER A 382 3.11 -34.29 0.29
N THR A 383 2.80 -33.46 -0.70
CA THR A 383 2.62 -33.85 -2.11
C THR A 383 3.83 -33.54 -2.99
N LYS A 384 4.96 -33.16 -2.39
CA LYS A 384 6.17 -32.73 -3.10
C LYS A 384 7.24 -33.79 -3.04
#